data_AF-A0A329LEJ7-F1
#
_entry.id   AF-A0A329LEJ7-F1
#
_cell.length_a   1.000
_cell.length_b   1.000
_cell.length_c   1.000
_cell.angle_alpha   90.00
_cell.angle_beta   90.00
_cell.angle_gamma   90.00
#
_symmetry.space_group_name_H-M   'P 1'
#
loop_
_entity.id
_entity.type
_entity.pdbx_description
1 polymer ?
#
loop_
_entity_poly.entity_id
_entity_poly.type
_entity_poly.pdbx_seq_one_letter_code
_entity_poly.pdbx_strand_id
1 'polypeptide(L)'
;MRRRWSGFWLAVLLFILFAAMPLWQLADWRSAKKGQEQAVALLYQVTLFQMEMMGNAVSQQQVPAATTELEEWKRAVYSAAYAHTRLSAAADGQIPAKLEGLETLLQWITRVQVGGGRALAKEEAELLRQAAPLCAKITAAYGKLMNDGAGISGGASGELKKTDAELAEMVKKKLK
;
A
#
# COMPACT_ATOMS: atom_id res chain seq x y z
N MET A 1 -7.50 67.91 23.37
CA MET A 1 -6.47 66.84 23.33
C MET A 1 -7.05 65.47 23.72
N ARG A 2 -7.89 64.82 22.91
CA ARG A 2 -8.60 63.58 23.33
C ARG A 2 -8.76 62.50 22.23
N ARG A 3 -7.90 62.52 21.20
CA ARG A 3 -8.00 61.60 20.04
C ARG A 3 -6.77 60.71 19.80
N ARG A 4 -5.70 60.85 20.60
CA ARG A 4 -4.46 60.05 20.48
C ARG A 4 -4.52 58.70 21.21
N TRP A 5 -5.43 58.53 22.16
CA TRP A 5 -5.58 57.28 22.92
C TRP A 5 -6.30 56.18 22.14
N SER A 6 -7.26 56.53 21.27
CA SER A 6 -7.95 55.55 20.43
C SER A 6 -7.02 54.90 19.40
N GLY A 7 -6.04 55.65 18.87
CA GLY A 7 -5.08 55.13 17.88
C GLY A 7 -4.08 54.14 18.48
N PHE A 8 -3.64 54.36 19.72
CA PHE A 8 -2.75 53.42 20.42
C PHE A 8 -3.44 52.09 20.72
N TRP A 9 -4.66 52.12 21.25
CA TRP A 9 -5.45 50.91 21.49
C TRP A 9 -5.81 50.18 20.19
N LEU A 10 -6.09 50.91 19.11
CA LEU A 10 -6.31 50.30 17.79
C LEU A 10 -5.04 49.62 17.26
N ALA A 11 -3.87 50.24 17.45
CA ALA A 11 -2.58 49.66 17.06
C ALA A 11 -2.23 48.42 17.89
N VAL A 12 -2.50 48.43 19.20
CA VAL A 12 -2.33 47.26 20.07
C VAL A 12 -3.26 46.12 19.66
N LEU A 13 -4.52 46.43 19.33
CA LEU A 13 -5.50 45.42 18.90
C LEU A 13 -5.12 44.82 17.55
N LEU A 14 -4.67 45.64 16.60
CA LEU A 14 -4.11 45.18 15.32
C LEU A 14 -2.86 44.32 15.51
N PHE A 15 -1.96 44.70 16.42
CA PHE A 15 -0.76 43.92 16.73
C PHE A 15 -1.11 42.55 17.32
N ILE A 16 -2.08 42.48 18.25
CA ILE A 16 -2.57 41.22 18.81
C ILE A 16 -3.21 40.36 17.72
N LEU A 17 -4.04 40.95 16.84
CA LEU A 17 -4.67 40.21 15.73
C LEU A 17 -3.61 39.64 14.77
N PHE A 18 -2.59 40.43 14.45
CA PHE A 18 -1.49 40.03 13.57
C PHE A 18 -0.61 38.94 14.23
N ALA A 19 -0.41 39.01 15.55
CA ALA A 19 0.31 37.98 16.31
C ALA A 19 -0.51 36.70 16.55
N ALA A 20 -1.85 36.78 16.57
CA ALA A 20 -2.73 35.64 16.74
C ALA A 20 -2.86 34.79 15.45
N MET A 21 -2.76 35.41 14.27
CA MET A 21 -2.85 34.71 12.99
C MET A 21 -1.80 33.57 12.80
N PRO A 22 -0.49 33.76 13.06
CA PRO A 22 0.49 32.68 12.91
C PRO A 22 0.26 31.55 13.92
N LEU A 23 -0.24 31.86 15.13
CA LEU A 23 -0.61 30.84 16.12
C LEU A 23 -1.78 29.98 15.63
N TRP A 24 -2.77 30.60 14.98
CA TRP A 24 -3.89 29.87 14.39
C TRP A 24 -3.45 29.00 13.21
N GLN A 25 -2.59 29.51 12.32
CA GLN A 25 -2.00 28.73 11.22
C GLN A 25 -1.17 27.54 11.72
N LEU A 26 -0.38 27.72 12.80
CA LEU A 26 0.38 26.64 13.42
C LEU A 26 -0.52 25.54 14.02
N ALA A 27 -1.65 25.92 14.62
CA ALA A 27 -2.62 24.97 15.16
C ALA A 27 -3.33 24.18 14.05
N ASP A 28 -3.72 24.86 12.97
CA ASP A 28 -4.37 24.23 11.81
C ASP A 28 -3.41 23.25 11.12
N TRP A 29 -2.13 23.61 10.98
CA TRP A 29 -1.13 22.74 10.36
C TRP A 29 -0.86 21.47 11.15
N ARG A 30 -0.86 21.54 12.49
CA ARG A 30 -0.78 20.34 13.36
C ARG A 30 -2.01 19.47 13.24
N SER A 31 -3.19 20.07 13.13
CA SER A 31 -4.45 19.36 13.00
C SER A 31 -4.55 18.65 11.64
N ALA A 32 -4.11 19.30 10.57
CA ALA A 32 -3.99 18.73 9.24
C ALA A 32 -3.04 17.51 9.21
N LYS A 33 -1.86 17.60 9.87
CA LYS A 33 -0.93 16.46 9.98
C LYS A 33 -1.53 15.27 10.71
N LYS A 34 -2.23 15.49 11.83
CA LYS A 34 -2.93 14.42 12.55
C LYS A 34 -4.01 13.76 11.69
N GLY A 35 -4.76 14.57 10.93
CA GLY A 35 -5.76 14.05 9.98
C GLY A 35 -5.14 13.18 8.88
N GLN A 36 -3.99 13.61 8.33
CA GLN A 36 -3.24 12.84 7.33
C GLN A 36 -2.72 11.52 7.90
N GLU A 37 -2.11 11.53 9.10
CA GLU A 37 -1.63 10.31 9.76
C GLU A 37 -2.76 9.30 10.00
N GLN A 38 -3.93 9.77 10.45
CA GLN A 38 -5.09 8.91 10.64
C GLN A 38 -5.63 8.33 9.32
N ALA A 39 -5.63 9.12 8.24
CA ALA A 39 -6.03 8.65 6.92
C ALA A 39 -5.07 7.58 6.38
N VAL A 40 -3.75 7.75 6.56
CA VAL A 40 -2.74 6.75 6.18
C VAL A 40 -2.91 5.47 6.99
N ALA A 41 -3.21 5.56 8.28
CA ALA A 41 -3.47 4.39 9.12
C ALA A 41 -4.70 3.59 8.66
N LEU A 42 -5.78 4.28 8.31
CA LEU A 42 -6.98 3.62 7.75
C LEU A 42 -6.68 2.99 6.39
N LEU A 43 -5.97 3.69 5.51
CA LEU A 43 -5.54 3.14 4.22
C LEU A 43 -4.65 1.90 4.40
N TYR A 44 -3.77 1.91 5.41
CA TYR A 44 -2.95 0.76 5.74
C TYR A 44 -3.80 -0.44 6.16
N GLN A 45 -4.78 -0.25 7.04
CA GLN A 45 -5.67 -1.34 7.47
C GLN A 45 -6.43 -1.95 6.29
N VAL A 46 -6.97 -1.11 5.40
CA VAL A 46 -7.65 -1.59 4.19
C VAL A 46 -6.69 -2.35 3.30
N THR A 47 -5.46 -1.84 3.13
CA THR A 47 -4.45 -2.48 2.29
C THR A 47 -3.97 -3.80 2.86
N LEU A 48 -3.76 -3.86 4.17
CA LEU A 48 -3.41 -5.08 4.89
C LEU A 48 -4.50 -6.14 4.72
N PHE A 49 -5.77 -5.76 4.87
CA PHE A 49 -6.88 -6.67 4.62
C PHE A 49 -6.88 -7.20 3.18
N GLN A 50 -6.63 -6.35 2.17
CA GLN A 50 -6.51 -6.82 0.78
C GLN A 50 -5.33 -7.77 0.58
N MET A 51 -4.19 -7.52 1.24
CA MET A 51 -3.05 -8.43 1.24
C MET A 51 -3.39 -9.78 1.88
N GLU A 52 -4.11 -9.79 3.00
CA GLU A 52 -4.56 -11.01 3.67
C GLU A 52 -5.55 -11.79 2.81
N MET A 53 -6.49 -11.12 2.15
CA MET A 53 -7.38 -11.76 1.18
C MET A 53 -6.60 -12.42 0.04
N MET A 54 -5.59 -11.74 -0.51
CA MET A 54 -4.69 -12.32 -1.51
C MET A 54 -3.91 -13.51 -0.97
N GLY A 55 -3.28 -13.38 0.20
CA GLY A 55 -2.55 -14.47 0.84
C GLY A 55 -3.44 -15.70 1.07
N ASN A 56 -4.69 -15.51 1.50
CA ASN A 56 -5.66 -16.58 1.69
C ASN A 56 -6.10 -17.23 0.36
N ALA A 57 -6.46 -16.42 -0.65
CA ALA A 57 -6.86 -16.92 -1.96
C ALA A 57 -5.76 -17.78 -2.61
N VAL A 58 -4.50 -17.36 -2.44
CA VAL A 58 -3.34 -18.02 -3.02
C VAL A 58 -2.88 -19.25 -2.21
N SER A 59 -3.06 -19.27 -0.89
CA SER A 59 -2.56 -20.35 -0.02
C SER A 59 -3.57 -21.46 0.29
N GLN A 60 -4.87 -21.14 0.36
CA GLN A 60 -5.91 -22.12 0.71
C GLN A 60 -6.40 -22.93 -0.48
N GLN A 61 -6.18 -22.43 -1.70
CA GLN A 61 -6.54 -23.15 -2.90
C GLN A 61 -5.46 -24.15 -3.26
N GLN A 62 -5.88 -25.38 -3.57
CA GLN A 62 -5.04 -26.25 -4.38
C GLN A 62 -4.66 -25.50 -5.65
N VAL A 63 -3.42 -25.69 -6.12
CA VAL A 63 -2.94 -25.08 -7.36
C VAL A 63 -4.02 -25.28 -8.44
N PRO A 64 -4.52 -24.19 -9.05
CA PRO A 64 -5.58 -24.26 -10.04
C PRO A 64 -5.28 -25.33 -11.10
N ALA A 65 -6.30 -26.10 -11.48
CA ALA A 65 -6.18 -27.12 -12.52
C ALA A 65 -6.41 -26.51 -13.91
N ALA A 66 -7.23 -25.46 -13.96
CA ALA A 66 -7.60 -24.76 -15.18
C ALA A 66 -7.37 -23.25 -15.09
N THR A 67 -7.14 -22.65 -16.24
CA THR A 67 -6.96 -21.19 -16.41
C THR A 67 -8.18 -20.37 -15.96
N THR A 68 -9.39 -20.93 -16.00
CA THR A 68 -10.61 -20.29 -15.49
C THR A 68 -10.61 -20.12 -13.97
N GLU A 69 -9.95 -21.03 -13.25
CA GLU A 69 -9.84 -21.00 -11.80
C GLU A 69 -8.84 -19.93 -11.32
N LEU A 70 -7.97 -19.42 -12.22
CA LEU A 70 -7.06 -18.31 -11.91
C LEU A 70 -7.77 -16.96 -11.70
N GLU A 71 -9.06 -16.88 -11.98
CA GLU A 71 -9.83 -15.64 -11.85
C GLU A 71 -9.82 -15.10 -10.42
N GLU A 72 -9.88 -15.99 -9.42
CA GLU A 72 -9.84 -15.60 -8.02
C GLU A 72 -8.46 -15.04 -7.63
N TRP A 73 -7.39 -15.73 -8.03
CA TRP A 73 -6.02 -15.27 -7.84
C TRP A 73 -5.79 -13.92 -8.52
N LYS A 74 -6.26 -13.76 -9.77
CA LYS A 74 -6.16 -12.50 -10.52
C LYS A 74 -6.80 -11.34 -9.76
N ARG A 75 -8.04 -11.52 -9.29
CA ARG A 75 -8.77 -10.48 -8.55
C ARG A 75 -8.08 -10.12 -7.25
N ALA A 76 -7.62 -11.13 -6.49
CA ALA A 76 -7.00 -10.90 -5.20
C ALA A 76 -5.61 -10.23 -5.35
N VAL A 77 -4.79 -10.66 -6.31
CA VAL A 77 -3.51 -10.01 -6.63
C VAL A 77 -3.73 -8.58 -7.13
N TYR A 78 -4.72 -8.36 -8.00
CA TYR A 78 -5.07 -7.02 -8.48
C TYR A 78 -5.49 -6.09 -7.34
N SER A 79 -6.39 -6.54 -6.46
CA SER A 79 -6.89 -5.69 -5.37
C SER A 79 -5.77 -5.34 -4.37
N ALA A 80 -4.91 -6.31 -4.05
CA ALA A 80 -3.76 -6.11 -3.19
C ALA A 80 -2.73 -5.13 -3.80
N ALA A 81 -2.37 -5.32 -5.08
CA ALA A 81 -1.45 -4.44 -5.79
C ALA A 81 -2.00 -3.01 -5.89
N TYR A 82 -3.28 -2.87 -6.23
CA TYR A 82 -3.94 -1.56 -6.31
C TYR A 82 -3.97 -0.84 -4.97
N ALA A 83 -4.38 -1.53 -3.90
CA ALA A 83 -4.41 -0.95 -2.56
C ALA A 83 -3.00 -0.54 -2.09
N HIS A 84 -1.99 -1.36 -2.35
CA HIS A 84 -0.59 -1.02 -2.08
C HIS A 84 -0.15 0.27 -2.76
N THR A 85 -0.43 0.43 -4.06
CA THR A 85 -0.05 1.66 -4.78
C THR A 85 -0.73 2.90 -4.18
N ARG A 86 -1.98 2.78 -3.73
CA ARG A 86 -2.69 3.90 -3.07
C ARG A 86 -2.10 4.23 -1.70
N LEU A 87 -1.77 3.23 -0.89
CA LEU A 87 -1.11 3.47 0.38
C LEU A 87 0.27 4.08 0.18
N SER A 88 1.07 3.53 -0.74
CA SER A 88 2.43 4.01 -1.00
C SER A 88 2.45 5.48 -1.44
N ALA A 89 1.49 5.87 -2.28
CA ALA A 89 1.31 7.27 -2.68
C ALA A 89 0.93 8.19 -1.51
N ALA A 90 0.21 7.69 -0.51
CA ALA A 90 -0.18 8.46 0.68
C ALA A 90 0.90 8.46 1.79
N ALA A 91 1.81 7.49 1.77
CA ALA A 91 2.83 7.28 2.80
C ALA A 91 4.16 8.02 2.53
N ASP A 92 4.21 8.91 1.51
CA ASP A 92 5.35 9.80 1.21
C ASP A 92 6.73 9.10 1.20
N GLY A 93 6.81 7.91 0.60
CA GLY A 93 8.07 7.17 0.42
C GLY A 93 8.50 6.30 1.62
N GLN A 94 7.68 6.18 2.67
CA GLN A 94 7.94 5.28 3.79
C GLN A 94 7.80 3.79 3.44
N ILE A 95 7.06 3.48 2.36
CA ILE A 95 6.82 2.14 1.82
C ILE A 95 7.38 2.09 0.39
N PRO A 96 7.80 0.91 -0.13
CA PRO A 96 8.14 0.78 -1.54
C PRO A 96 7.05 1.36 -2.45
N ALA A 97 7.46 2.03 -3.53
CA ALA A 97 6.53 2.67 -4.47
C ALA A 97 5.60 1.65 -5.14
N LYS A 98 6.11 0.44 -5.38
CA LYS A 98 5.44 -0.64 -6.08
C LYS A 98 5.91 -2.00 -5.57
N LEU A 99 5.06 -3.00 -5.78
CA LEU A 99 5.37 -4.41 -5.65
C LEU A 99 5.41 -5.02 -7.04
N GLU A 100 6.60 -4.99 -7.65
CA GLU A 100 6.84 -5.42 -9.03
C GLU A 100 6.54 -6.91 -9.20
N GLY A 101 6.78 -7.72 -8.17
CA GLY A 101 6.47 -9.15 -8.18
C GLY A 101 4.98 -9.40 -8.34
N LEU A 102 4.14 -8.70 -7.58
CA LEU A 102 2.68 -8.81 -7.71
C LEU A 102 2.18 -8.31 -9.08
N GLU A 103 2.71 -7.18 -9.58
CA GLU A 103 2.37 -6.67 -10.91
C GLU A 103 2.75 -7.69 -12.01
N THR A 104 3.93 -8.28 -11.91
CA THR A 104 4.43 -9.28 -12.87
C THR A 104 3.60 -10.56 -12.81
N LEU A 105 3.25 -11.04 -11.61
CA LEU A 105 2.39 -12.19 -11.42
C LEU A 105 1.00 -11.94 -12.04
N LEU A 106 0.41 -10.77 -11.81
CA LEU A 106 -0.87 -10.37 -12.40
C LEU A 106 -0.82 -10.39 -13.93
N GLN A 107 0.25 -9.82 -14.52
CA GLN A 107 0.45 -9.83 -15.97
C GLN A 107 0.56 -11.26 -16.51
N TRP A 108 1.30 -12.13 -15.82
CA TRP A 108 1.45 -13.53 -16.21
C TRP A 108 0.11 -14.26 -16.15
N ILE A 109 -0.64 -14.14 -15.05
CA ILE A 109 -1.98 -14.74 -14.91
C ILE A 109 -2.88 -14.28 -16.06
N THR A 110 -2.87 -12.98 -16.34
CA THR A 110 -3.67 -12.40 -17.42
C THR A 110 -3.32 -13.01 -18.77
N ARG A 111 -2.02 -13.15 -19.09
CA ARG A 111 -1.55 -13.76 -20.36
C ARG A 111 -1.97 -15.22 -20.49
N VAL A 112 -1.84 -16.00 -19.42
CA VAL A 112 -2.25 -17.41 -19.40
C VAL A 112 -3.75 -17.55 -19.65
N GLN A 113 -4.56 -16.62 -19.14
CA GLN A 113 -6.01 -16.61 -19.35
C GLN A 113 -6.46 -16.13 -20.74
N VAL A 114 -5.60 -15.45 -21.53
CA VAL A 114 -5.96 -15.01 -22.91
C VAL A 114 -6.31 -16.22 -23.80
N GLY A 115 -5.74 -17.39 -23.52
CA GLY A 115 -6.04 -18.63 -24.24
C GLY A 115 -7.41 -19.25 -23.93
N GLY A 116 -8.24 -18.61 -23.10
CA GLY A 116 -9.54 -19.13 -22.67
C GLY A 116 -9.42 -20.27 -21.67
N GLY A 117 -10.52 -21.00 -21.45
CA GLY A 117 -10.62 -22.06 -20.44
C GLY A 117 -9.95 -23.37 -20.85
N ARG A 118 -8.63 -23.44 -20.72
CA ARG A 118 -7.82 -24.66 -20.86
C ARG A 118 -7.24 -25.14 -19.53
N ALA A 119 -6.82 -26.40 -19.51
CA ALA A 119 -5.98 -26.92 -18.42
C ALA A 119 -4.65 -26.16 -18.35
N LEU A 120 -4.13 -26.00 -17.13
CA LEU A 120 -2.82 -25.44 -16.90
C LEU A 120 -1.74 -26.45 -17.33
N ALA A 121 -0.73 -25.96 -18.05
CA ALA A 121 0.46 -26.74 -18.34
C ALA A 121 1.21 -27.03 -17.02
N LYS A 122 2.02 -28.09 -17.01
CA LYS A 122 2.76 -28.50 -15.80
C LYS A 122 3.68 -27.39 -15.29
N GLU A 123 4.30 -26.66 -16.21
CA GLU A 123 5.19 -25.55 -15.92
C GLU A 123 4.44 -24.35 -15.31
N GLU A 124 3.20 -24.12 -15.73
CA GLU A 124 2.34 -23.04 -15.23
C GLU A 124 1.83 -23.35 -13.82
N ALA A 125 1.38 -24.59 -13.59
CA ALA A 125 0.99 -25.07 -12.27
C ALA A 125 2.16 -25.03 -11.28
N GLU A 126 3.36 -25.41 -11.73
CA GLU A 126 4.55 -25.38 -10.89
C GLU A 126 4.99 -23.95 -10.55
N LEU A 127 4.87 -23.00 -11.48
CA LEU A 127 5.09 -21.58 -11.19
C LEU A 127 4.14 -21.09 -10.09
N LEU A 128 2.85 -21.40 -10.20
CA LEU A 128 1.85 -21.00 -9.21
C LEU A 128 2.12 -21.62 -7.83
N ARG A 129 2.55 -22.89 -7.80
CA ARG A 129 2.98 -23.57 -6.57
C ARG A 129 4.16 -22.85 -5.89
N GLN A 130 5.10 -22.33 -6.68
CA GLN A 130 6.26 -21.59 -6.17
C GLN A 130 5.92 -20.14 -5.80
N ALA A 131 5.00 -19.51 -6.52
CA ALA A 131 4.54 -18.14 -6.24
C ALA A 131 3.72 -18.07 -4.94
N ALA A 132 2.96 -19.12 -4.61
CA ALA A 132 2.11 -19.14 -3.43
C ALA A 132 2.82 -18.85 -2.09
N PRO A 133 3.92 -19.54 -1.74
CA PRO A 133 4.65 -19.24 -0.52
C PRO A 133 5.29 -17.84 -0.52
N LEU A 134 5.64 -17.28 -1.69
CA LEU A 134 6.13 -15.91 -1.77
C LEU A 134 5.03 -14.88 -1.51
N CYS A 135 3.81 -15.11 -2.01
CA CYS A 135 2.65 -14.26 -1.72
C CYS A 135 2.29 -14.30 -0.23
N ALA A 136 2.38 -15.47 0.41
CA ALA A 136 2.19 -15.60 1.85
C ALA A 136 3.26 -14.83 2.65
N LYS A 137 4.54 -14.91 2.23
CA LYS A 137 5.63 -14.13 2.84
C LYS A 137 5.45 -12.62 2.65
N ILE A 138 5.01 -12.17 1.47
CA ILE A 138 4.65 -10.77 1.20
C ILE A 138 3.57 -10.31 2.20
N THR A 139 2.51 -11.09 2.35
CA THR A 139 1.40 -10.81 3.28
C THR A 139 1.90 -10.69 4.73
N ALA A 140 2.72 -11.64 5.18
CA ALA A 140 3.28 -11.64 6.52
C ALA A 140 4.24 -10.48 6.77
N ALA A 141 5.08 -10.12 5.79
CA ALA A 141 5.93 -8.94 5.86
C ALA A 141 5.10 -7.65 5.90
N TYR A 142 3.98 -7.62 5.16
CA TYR A 142 3.05 -6.50 5.16
C TYR A 142 2.44 -6.25 6.54
N GLY A 143 1.99 -7.31 7.23
CA GLY A 143 1.43 -7.20 8.58
C GLY A 143 2.40 -6.63 9.62
N LYS A 144 3.71 -6.70 9.35
CA LYS A 144 4.78 -6.15 10.20
C LYS A 144 5.19 -4.73 9.80
N LEU A 145 4.59 -4.13 8.76
CA LEU A 145 4.97 -2.80 8.29
C LEU A 145 4.61 -1.72 9.30
N MET A 146 3.48 -1.80 9.99
CA MET A 146 3.06 -0.78 10.94
C MET A 146 3.35 -1.23 12.37
N ASN A 147 4.11 -0.43 13.11
CA ASN A 147 4.31 -0.64 14.56
C ASN A 147 3.20 0.07 15.36
N ASP A 148 3.03 -0.28 16.64
CA ASP A 148 2.00 0.23 17.56
C ASP A 148 1.92 1.78 17.66
N GLY A 149 2.96 2.50 17.23
CA GLY A 149 3.02 3.97 17.20
C GLY A 149 2.64 4.62 15.86
N ALA A 150 1.96 3.91 14.96
CA ALA A 150 1.58 4.35 13.61
C ALA A 150 2.75 4.67 12.64
N GLY A 151 4.00 4.42 13.06
CA GLY A 151 5.18 4.53 12.20
C GLY A 151 5.44 3.24 11.41
N ILE A 152 6.01 3.40 10.22
CA ILE A 152 6.38 2.27 9.35
C ILE A 152 7.75 1.70 9.76
N SER A 153 7.80 0.39 9.98
CA SER A 153 9.01 -0.38 10.30
C SER A 153 9.88 -0.56 9.07
N GLY A 154 11.05 0.09 9.06
CA GLY A 154 12.03 -0.03 7.97
C GLY A 154 12.53 -1.47 7.76
N GLY A 155 12.58 -2.29 8.81
CA GLY A 155 12.97 -3.71 8.71
C GLY A 155 11.96 -4.56 7.93
N ALA A 156 10.67 -4.38 8.19
CA ALA A 156 9.59 -5.07 7.46
C ALA A 156 9.51 -4.61 5.99
N SER A 157 9.76 -3.32 5.73
CA SER A 157 9.86 -2.77 4.37
C SER A 157 10.97 -3.42 3.54
N GLY A 158 12.13 -3.69 4.15
CA GLY A 158 13.24 -4.42 3.50
C GLY A 158 12.90 -5.87 3.16
N GLU A 159 12.27 -6.61 4.08
CA GLU A 159 11.82 -7.99 3.86
C GLU A 159 10.76 -8.08 2.74
N LEU A 160 9.80 -7.16 2.77
CA LEU A 160 8.76 -7.03 1.74
C LEU A 160 9.38 -6.82 0.35
N LYS A 161 10.29 -5.85 0.22
CA LYS A 161 10.96 -5.54 -1.05
C LYS A 161 11.77 -6.73 -1.57
N LYS A 162 12.47 -7.43 -0.68
CA LYS A 162 13.27 -8.60 -1.06
C LYS A 162 12.40 -9.74 -1.59
N THR A 163 11.31 -10.04 -0.88
CA THR A 163 10.41 -11.15 -1.24
C THR A 163 9.64 -10.83 -2.52
N ASP A 164 9.22 -9.57 -2.70
CA ASP A 164 8.60 -9.12 -3.93
C ASP A 164 9.56 -9.20 -5.13
N ALA A 165 10.82 -8.82 -4.96
CA ALA A 165 11.84 -8.98 -6.00
C ALA A 165 12.09 -10.45 -6.36
N GLU A 166 12.10 -11.35 -5.38
CA GLU A 166 12.21 -12.79 -5.61
C GLU A 166 11.04 -13.32 -6.44
N LEU A 167 9.82 -12.86 -6.15
CA LEU A 167 8.62 -13.19 -6.92
C LEU A 167 8.74 -12.65 -8.37
N ALA A 168 9.16 -11.39 -8.53
CA ALA A 168 9.34 -10.78 -9.84
C ALA A 168 10.34 -11.57 -10.70
N GLU A 169 11.49 -11.91 -10.15
CA GLU A 169 12.53 -12.67 -10.86
C GLU A 169 12.06 -14.08 -11.25
N MET A 170 11.34 -14.76 -10.35
CA MET A 170 10.76 -16.07 -10.64
C MET A 170 9.79 -16.01 -11.83
N VAL A 171 8.84 -15.06 -11.80
CA VAL A 171 7.81 -14.96 -12.84
C VAL A 171 8.42 -14.48 -14.17
N LYS A 172 9.36 -13.52 -14.14
CA LYS A 172 10.05 -13.02 -15.34
C LYS A 172 10.82 -14.10 -16.08
N LYS A 173 11.46 -15.03 -15.37
CA LYS A 173 12.17 -16.16 -16.01
C LYS A 173 11.26 -17.06 -16.84
N LYS A 174 9.95 -17.05 -16.55
CA LYS A 174 8.93 -17.85 -17.23
C LYS A 174 8.09 -17.04 -18.23
N LEU A 175 8.28 -15.72 -18.27
CA LEU A 175 7.71 -14.81 -19.27
C LEU A 175 8.61 -14.66 -20.51
N LYS A 176 9.88 -15.04 -20.40
CA LYS A 176 10.84 -15.15 -21.52
C LYS A 176 10.69 -16.50 -22.21
#